data_AF-A0A3B8UDB9-F1
#
_entry.id   AF-A0A3B8UDB9-F1
#
_cell.length_a   1.000
_cell.length_b   1.000
_cell.length_c   1.000
_cell.angle_alpha   90.00
_cell.angle_beta   90.00
_cell.angle_gamma   90.00
#
_symmetry.space_group_name_H-M   'P 1'
#
loop_
_entity.id
_entity.type
_entity.pdbx_description
1 polymer ?
#
loop_
_entity_poly.entity_id
_entity_poly.type
_entity_poly.pdbx_seq_one_letter_code
_entity_poly.pdbx_strand_id
1 'polypeptide(L)'
;QTAEGAQAMQALFRSVEPIAAALAHGALDDPERLDDHMEAVARYGFGDPALDGLAQEMVRLRFSGRTLDSAALRRHLAQSGHDAMLREVEKAAAKSGAPFLATDKPLGEARTRWSQAFDALTRAAALDEALASAKSEAHKAFDTSAFALVKAERDALRRAIKTGTIWEDSASS
;
A
#
# COMPACT_ATOMS: atom_id res chain seq x y z
N GLN A 1 -5.87 -10.76 31.74
CA GLN A 1 -5.25 -10.40 30.44
C GLN A 1 -6.37 -9.78 29.61
N THR A 2 -6.22 -8.51 29.22
CA THR A 2 -7.28 -7.76 28.51
C THR A 2 -7.37 -8.22 27.05
N ALA A 3 -8.57 -8.14 26.46
CA ALA A 3 -8.79 -8.45 25.05
C ALA A 3 -7.91 -7.59 24.11
N GLU A 4 -7.61 -6.35 24.52
CA GLU A 4 -6.66 -5.47 23.83
C GLU A 4 -5.23 -6.02 23.79
N GLY A 5 -4.75 -6.64 24.87
CA GLY A 5 -3.42 -7.27 24.87
C GLY A 5 -3.33 -8.47 23.94
N ALA A 6 -4.43 -9.23 23.81
CA ALA A 6 -4.50 -10.37 22.88
C ALA A 6 -4.65 -9.92 21.41
N GLN A 7 -5.39 -8.84 21.14
CA GLN A 7 -5.51 -8.25 19.79
C GLN A 7 -4.22 -7.56 19.35
N ALA A 8 -3.54 -6.85 20.25
CA ALA A 8 -2.22 -6.28 19.97
C ALA A 8 -1.18 -7.37 19.68
N MET A 9 -1.21 -8.49 20.42
CA MET A 9 -0.38 -9.66 20.11
C MET A 9 -0.78 -10.36 18.80
N GLN A 10 -2.07 -10.53 18.50
CA GLN A 10 -2.51 -11.13 17.22
C GLN A 10 -2.14 -10.27 16.01
N ALA A 11 -2.19 -8.94 16.14
CA ALA A 11 -1.71 -8.01 15.12
C ALA A 11 -0.18 -8.12 14.92
N LEU A 12 0.58 -8.37 15.99
CA LEU A 12 2.02 -8.69 15.92
C LEU A 12 2.32 -10.04 15.24
N PHE A 13 1.36 -10.97 15.21
CA PHE A 13 1.56 -12.33 14.68
C PHE A 13 1.00 -12.58 13.27
N ARG A 14 0.24 -11.65 12.67
CA ARG A 14 -0.14 -11.80 11.26
C ARG A 14 1.01 -11.33 10.36
N SER A 15 1.39 -12.15 9.39
CA SER A 15 2.36 -11.73 8.38
C SER A 15 1.78 -10.61 7.53
N VAL A 16 2.58 -9.57 7.28
CA VAL A 16 2.22 -8.47 6.37
C VAL A 16 1.96 -9.04 4.97
N GLU A 17 0.93 -8.53 4.30
CA GLU A 17 0.62 -8.93 2.93
C GLU A 17 1.80 -8.60 1.99
N PRO A 18 2.29 -9.54 1.16
CA PRO A 18 3.51 -9.35 0.36
C PRO A 18 3.50 -8.14 -0.57
N ILE A 19 2.39 -7.83 -1.25
CA ILE A 19 2.33 -6.70 -2.19
C ILE A 19 2.29 -5.36 -1.43
N ALA A 20 1.53 -5.29 -0.32
CA ALA A 20 1.53 -4.14 0.58
C ALA A 20 2.93 -3.88 1.17
N ALA A 21 3.61 -4.94 1.60
CA ALA A 21 5.00 -4.87 2.03
C ALA A 21 5.93 -4.40 0.91
N ALA A 22 5.75 -4.87 -0.32
CA ALA A 22 6.54 -4.43 -1.46
C ALA A 22 6.34 -2.94 -1.76
N LEU A 23 5.10 -2.45 -1.72
CA LEU A 23 4.82 -1.02 -1.89
C LEU A 23 5.51 -0.17 -0.82
N ALA A 24 5.41 -0.57 0.44
CA ALA A 24 6.10 0.10 1.54
C ALA A 24 7.63 0.05 1.38
N HIS A 25 8.19 -1.12 1.05
CA HIS A 25 9.63 -1.32 0.85
C HIS A 25 10.15 -0.48 -0.32
N GLY A 26 9.43 -0.47 -1.45
CA GLY A 26 9.79 0.33 -2.62
C GLY A 26 9.78 1.83 -2.32
N ALA A 27 8.87 2.31 -1.49
CA ALA A 27 8.86 3.70 -1.03
C ALA A 27 9.98 4.01 -0.01
N LEU A 28 10.45 3.02 0.75
CA LEU A 28 11.63 3.17 1.61
C LEU A 28 12.93 3.22 0.81
N ASP A 29 13.04 2.44 -0.26
CA ASP A 29 14.20 2.43 -1.18
C ASP A 29 14.33 3.71 -1.99
N ASP A 30 13.20 4.26 -2.40
CA ASP A 30 13.13 5.43 -3.26
C ASP A 30 12.03 6.37 -2.76
N PRO A 31 12.34 7.22 -1.75
CA PRO A 31 11.35 8.10 -1.11
C PRO A 31 10.69 9.10 -2.06
N GLU A 32 11.27 9.36 -3.23
CA GLU A 32 10.68 10.20 -4.29
C GLU A 32 9.39 9.61 -4.86
N ARG A 33 9.20 8.29 -4.78
CA ARG A 33 7.94 7.64 -5.19
C ARG A 33 6.71 8.16 -4.44
N LEU A 34 6.91 8.69 -3.23
CA LEU A 34 5.82 9.22 -2.43
C LEU A 34 5.37 10.61 -2.90
N ASP A 35 6.20 11.37 -3.62
CA ASP A 35 5.98 12.81 -3.81
C ASP A 35 4.69 13.10 -4.59
N ASP A 36 4.39 12.29 -5.61
CA ASP A 36 3.15 12.39 -6.40
C ASP A 36 1.93 11.72 -5.71
N HIS A 37 2.16 10.99 -4.62
CA HIS A 37 1.20 10.07 -4.01
C HIS A 37 0.90 10.38 -2.54
N MET A 38 1.43 11.47 -1.98
CA MET A 38 1.41 11.71 -0.53
C MET A 38 0.00 11.72 0.06
N GLU A 39 -0.98 12.37 -0.62
CA GLU A 39 -2.36 12.43 -0.15
C GLU A 39 -3.00 11.04 -0.10
N ALA A 40 -2.77 10.24 -1.15
CA ALA A 40 -3.30 8.90 -1.25
C ALA A 40 -2.64 7.95 -0.23
N VAL A 41 -1.33 8.08 0.02
CA VAL A 41 -0.63 7.33 1.08
C VAL A 41 -1.15 7.72 2.46
N ALA A 42 -1.39 9.01 2.71
CA ALA A 42 -1.94 9.48 3.97
C ALA A 42 -3.36 8.94 4.23
N ARG A 43 -4.17 8.80 3.18
CA ARG A 43 -5.56 8.32 3.27
C ARG A 43 -5.68 6.81 3.32
N TYR A 44 -4.98 6.10 2.45
CA TYR A 44 -5.18 4.67 2.19
C TYR A 44 -4.04 3.77 2.70
N GLY A 45 -2.91 4.36 3.11
CA GLY A 45 -1.71 3.61 3.48
C GLY A 45 -1.20 2.74 2.33
N PHE A 46 -0.58 1.61 2.67
CA PHE A 46 -0.06 0.63 1.70
C PHE A 46 -0.97 -0.60 1.52
N GLY A 47 -2.21 -0.57 2.03
CA GLY A 47 -3.20 -1.63 1.82
C GLY A 47 -3.22 -2.73 2.89
N ASP A 48 -2.27 -2.74 3.82
CA ASP A 48 -2.31 -3.55 5.04
C ASP A 48 -2.34 -2.63 6.27
N PRO A 49 -3.39 -2.69 7.12
CA PRO A 49 -3.50 -1.86 8.32
C PRO A 49 -2.32 -1.97 9.29
N ALA A 50 -1.55 -3.06 9.25
CA ALA A 50 -0.34 -3.19 10.06
C ALA A 50 0.75 -2.16 9.66
N LEU A 51 0.65 -1.59 8.46
CA LEU A 51 1.59 -0.61 7.91
C LEU A 51 1.12 0.83 8.10
N ASP A 52 -0.06 1.09 8.68
CA ASP A 52 -0.62 2.45 8.77
C ASP A 52 0.30 3.39 9.56
N GLY A 53 0.86 2.93 10.67
CA GLY A 53 1.82 3.72 11.46
C GLY A 53 3.08 4.07 10.68
N LEU A 54 3.60 3.12 9.89
CA LEU A 54 4.76 3.33 9.04
C LEU A 54 4.45 4.34 7.91
N ALA A 55 3.31 4.20 7.23
CA ALA A 55 2.87 5.10 6.17
C ALA A 55 2.71 6.54 6.68
N GLN A 56 2.07 6.72 7.84
CA GLN A 56 1.88 8.03 8.46
C GLN A 56 3.22 8.69 8.81
N GLU A 57 4.17 7.93 9.38
CA GLU A 57 5.49 8.48 9.71
C GLU A 57 6.28 8.88 8.45
N MET A 58 6.23 8.07 7.39
CA MET A 58 6.86 8.40 6.10
C MET A 58 6.28 9.69 5.51
N VAL A 59 4.96 9.82 5.48
CA VAL A 59 4.27 11.04 5.02
C VAL A 59 4.66 12.25 5.88
N ARG A 60 4.66 12.11 7.21
CA ARG A 60 5.05 13.19 8.14
C ARG A 60 6.47 13.68 7.88
N LEU A 61 7.39 12.77 7.59
CA LEU A 61 8.78 13.10 7.29
C LEU A 61 8.93 13.81 5.94
N ARG A 62 8.20 13.39 4.91
CA ARG A 62 8.23 14.07 3.61
C ARG A 62 7.64 15.48 3.70
N PHE A 63 6.57 15.67 4.46
CA PHE A 63 6.03 17.02 4.74
C PHE A 63 6.97 17.92 5.54
N SER A 64 7.95 17.37 6.27
CA SER A 64 8.87 18.19 7.07
C SER A 64 9.85 19.01 6.22
N GLY A 65 9.78 18.93 4.88
CA GLY A 65 10.67 19.64 3.95
C GLY A 65 12.12 19.15 3.97
N ARG A 66 12.42 18.06 4.68
CA ARG A 66 13.75 17.45 4.71
C ARG A 66 13.85 16.45 3.58
N THR A 67 14.82 16.65 2.70
CA THR A 67 15.21 15.65 1.73
C THR A 67 15.99 14.56 2.47
N LEU A 68 15.30 13.46 2.76
CA LEU A 68 15.93 12.28 3.34
C LEU A 68 16.22 11.31 2.19
N ASP A 69 17.49 10.95 2.05
CA ASP A 69 17.83 9.75 1.28
C ASP A 69 17.26 8.50 1.97
N SER A 70 17.23 7.39 1.23
CA SER A 70 16.69 6.12 1.72
C SER A 70 17.33 5.66 3.04
N ALA A 71 18.65 5.82 3.19
CA ALA A 71 19.37 5.39 4.38
C ALA A 71 19.02 6.26 5.60
N ALA A 72 18.89 7.57 5.42
CA ALA A 72 18.49 8.51 6.45
C ALA A 72 17.04 8.28 6.88
N LEU A 73 16.12 8.04 5.93
CA LEU A 73 14.74 7.69 6.22
C LEU A 73 14.66 6.41 7.07
N ARG A 74 15.35 5.35 6.66
CA ARG A 74 15.40 4.08 7.40
C ARG A 74 15.94 4.23 8.82
N ARG A 75 17.04 4.96 8.99
CA ARG A 75 17.60 5.23 10.33
C ARG A 75 16.61 5.97 11.21
N HIS A 76 15.95 7.01 10.68
CA HIS A 76 14.94 7.76 11.43
C HIS A 76 13.77 6.88 11.86
N LEU A 77 13.23 6.07 10.94
CA LEU A 77 12.12 5.16 11.22
C LEU A 77 12.50 4.12 12.30
N ALA A 78 13.70 3.55 12.21
CA ALA A 78 14.21 2.62 13.22
C ALA A 78 14.34 3.29 14.60
N GLN A 79 14.91 4.50 14.65
CA GLN A 79 15.00 5.32 15.88
C GLN A 79 13.62 5.70 16.44
N SER A 80 12.61 5.79 15.57
CA SER A 80 11.22 6.07 15.93
C SER A 80 10.42 4.81 16.29
N GLY A 81 11.08 3.66 16.51
CA GLY A 81 10.44 2.43 16.98
C GLY A 81 9.90 1.51 15.88
N HIS A 82 10.13 1.81 14.58
CA HIS A 82 9.64 0.99 13.47
C HIS A 82 10.61 -0.12 13.05
N ASP A 83 11.72 -0.32 13.75
CA ASP A 83 12.79 -1.25 13.40
C ASP A 83 12.31 -2.70 13.17
N ALA A 84 11.44 -3.23 14.05
CA ALA A 84 10.85 -4.55 13.86
C ALA A 84 9.92 -4.62 12.62
N MET A 85 9.14 -3.56 12.38
CA MET A 85 8.26 -3.47 11.22
C MET A 85 9.06 -3.39 9.92
N LEU A 86 10.16 -2.63 9.88
CA LEU A 86 11.04 -2.54 8.71
C LEU A 86 11.57 -3.91 8.29
N ARG A 87 11.96 -4.76 9.25
CA ARG A 87 12.40 -6.14 8.97
C ARG A 87 11.30 -7.02 8.42
N GLU A 88 10.08 -6.94 8.98
CA GLU A 88 8.95 -7.72 8.46
C GLU A 88 8.51 -7.24 7.08
N VAL A 89 8.56 -5.94 6.81
CA VAL A 89 8.32 -5.35 5.47
C VAL A 89 9.32 -5.91 4.46
N GLU A 90 10.62 -5.88 4.74
CA GLU A 90 11.66 -6.42 3.84
C GLU A 90 11.44 -7.92 3.57
N LYS A 91 11.20 -8.70 4.62
CA LYS A 91 10.96 -10.15 4.53
C LYS A 91 9.69 -10.51 3.75
N ALA A 92 8.62 -9.74 3.89
CA ALA A 92 7.37 -9.95 3.15
C ALA A 92 7.49 -9.46 1.69
N ALA A 93 8.13 -8.30 1.47
CA ALA A 93 8.40 -7.74 0.15
C ALA A 93 9.20 -8.72 -0.73
N ALA A 94 10.17 -9.44 -0.16
CA ALA A 94 10.95 -10.46 -0.86
C ALA A 94 10.09 -11.61 -1.44
N LYS A 95 8.87 -11.81 -0.95
CA LYS A 95 7.94 -12.85 -1.40
C LYS A 95 6.91 -12.35 -2.42
N SER A 96 6.93 -11.05 -2.72
CA SER A 96 5.90 -10.40 -3.55
C SER A 96 6.02 -10.68 -5.05
N GLY A 97 7.25 -10.93 -5.53
CA GLY A 97 7.54 -10.94 -6.97
C GLY A 97 7.35 -9.59 -7.66
N ALA A 98 7.24 -8.49 -6.89
CA ALA A 98 6.97 -7.17 -7.45
C ALA A 98 8.13 -6.69 -8.36
N PRO A 99 7.87 -6.39 -9.64
CA PRO A 99 8.92 -6.10 -10.62
C PRO A 99 9.67 -4.79 -10.34
N PHE A 100 9.08 -3.85 -9.58
CA PHE A 100 9.74 -2.61 -9.18
C PHE A 100 10.79 -2.75 -8.08
N LEU A 101 10.95 -3.96 -7.52
CA LEU A 101 12.02 -4.32 -6.58
C LEU A 101 13.21 -4.97 -7.28
N ALA A 102 13.10 -5.28 -8.57
CA ALA A 102 14.18 -5.87 -9.33
C ALA A 102 15.33 -4.86 -9.52
N THR A 103 16.55 -5.25 -9.14
CA THR A 103 17.73 -4.37 -9.14
C THR A 103 18.38 -4.22 -10.52
N ASP A 104 17.94 -5.00 -11.50
CA ASP A 104 18.44 -5.01 -12.88
C ASP A 104 17.66 -4.07 -13.81
N LYS A 105 16.58 -3.46 -13.33
CA LYS A 105 15.73 -2.55 -14.11
C LYS A 105 16.13 -1.08 -13.94
N PRO A 106 15.97 -0.23 -14.97
CA PRO A 106 16.15 1.21 -14.83
C PRO A 106 15.24 1.80 -13.75
N LEU A 107 15.76 2.76 -12.98
CA LEU A 107 15.02 3.41 -11.88
C LEU A 107 13.65 3.97 -12.33
N GLY A 108 13.59 4.58 -13.52
CA GLY A 108 12.33 5.11 -14.06
C GLY A 108 11.27 4.04 -14.34
N GLU A 109 11.67 2.84 -14.78
CA GLU A 109 10.74 1.72 -14.95
C GLU A 109 10.23 1.23 -13.59
N ALA A 110 11.13 1.12 -12.60
CA ALA A 110 10.76 0.73 -11.24
C ALA A 110 9.76 1.72 -10.61
N ARG A 111 9.98 3.05 -10.78
CA ARG A 111 9.03 4.09 -10.35
C ARG A 111 7.67 3.93 -11.02
N THR A 112 7.65 3.75 -12.34
CA THR A 112 6.40 3.56 -13.12
C THR A 112 5.61 2.35 -12.63
N ARG A 113 6.27 1.20 -12.46
CA ARG A 113 5.61 -0.03 -11.99
C ARG A 113 5.17 0.05 -10.54
N TRP A 114 5.87 0.80 -9.70
CA TRP A 114 5.45 1.09 -8.32
C TRP A 114 4.18 1.95 -8.32
N SER A 115 4.15 3.05 -9.09
CA SER A 115 2.98 3.92 -9.20
C SER A 115 1.77 3.16 -9.73
N GLN A 116 1.93 2.35 -10.78
CA GLN A 116 0.87 1.49 -11.32
C GLN A 116 0.24 0.59 -10.25
N ALA A 117 1.06 -0.03 -9.39
CA ALA A 117 0.58 -0.88 -8.32
C ALA A 117 -0.11 -0.09 -7.21
N PHE A 118 0.43 1.08 -6.87
CA PHE A 118 -0.14 1.95 -5.86
C PHE A 118 -1.49 2.57 -6.30
N ASP A 119 -1.59 2.98 -7.56
CA ASP A 119 -2.84 3.48 -8.16
C ASP A 119 -3.93 2.40 -8.18
N ALA A 120 -3.57 1.16 -8.55
CA ALA A 120 -4.51 0.04 -8.51
C ALA A 120 -5.02 -0.23 -7.08
N LEU A 121 -4.12 -0.17 -6.10
CA LEU A 121 -4.47 -0.36 -4.68
C LEU A 121 -5.42 0.74 -4.19
N THR A 122 -5.07 2.01 -4.42
CA THR A 122 -5.85 3.15 -3.94
C THR A 122 -7.21 3.24 -4.64
N ARG A 123 -7.28 2.89 -5.93
CA ARG A 123 -8.54 2.73 -6.65
C ARG A 123 -9.42 1.65 -6.04
N ALA A 124 -8.85 0.49 -5.69
CA ALA A 124 -9.60 -0.57 -5.03
C ALA A 124 -10.18 -0.10 -3.67
N ALA A 125 -9.38 0.62 -2.87
CA ALA A 125 -9.83 1.19 -1.60
C ALA A 125 -10.95 2.23 -1.77
N ALA A 126 -10.81 3.15 -2.74
CA ALA A 126 -11.83 4.14 -3.05
C ALA A 126 -13.16 3.50 -3.50
N LEU A 127 -13.11 2.42 -4.30
CA LEU A 127 -14.30 1.67 -4.68
C LEU A 127 -14.97 0.99 -3.47
N ASP A 128 -14.18 0.48 -2.51
CA ASP A 128 -14.75 -0.08 -1.28
C ASP A 128 -15.48 0.97 -0.44
N GLU A 129 -14.91 2.18 -0.31
CA GLU A 129 -15.57 3.30 0.36
C GLU A 129 -16.85 3.71 -0.37
N ALA A 130 -16.82 3.79 -1.71
CA ALA A 130 -18.00 4.09 -2.52
C ALA A 130 -19.12 3.05 -2.31
N LEU A 131 -18.78 1.76 -2.27
CA LEU A 131 -19.72 0.68 -1.99
C LEU A 131 -20.28 0.76 -0.56
N ALA A 132 -19.46 1.11 0.43
CA ALA A 132 -19.91 1.30 1.81
C ALA A 132 -20.86 2.50 1.94
N SER A 133 -20.55 3.61 1.26
CA SER A 133 -21.41 4.80 1.20
C SER A 133 -22.75 4.49 0.54
N ALA A 134 -22.75 3.84 -0.63
CA ALA A 134 -23.95 3.48 -1.37
C ALA A 134 -24.91 2.59 -0.55
N LYS A 135 -24.39 1.67 0.26
CA LYS A 135 -25.20 0.86 1.18
C LYS A 135 -25.83 1.70 2.30
N SER A 136 -25.08 2.67 2.82
CA SER A 136 -25.53 3.52 3.91
C SER A 136 -26.60 4.53 3.45
N GLU A 137 -26.55 4.92 2.16
CA GLU A 137 -27.51 5.83 1.55
C GLU A 137 -28.69 5.14 0.84
N ALA A 138 -28.78 3.80 0.91
CA ALA A 138 -29.76 2.99 0.17
C ALA A 138 -31.24 3.39 0.41
N HIS A 139 -31.54 4.07 1.51
CA HIS A 139 -32.86 4.64 1.84
C HIS A 139 -33.35 5.77 0.90
N LYS A 140 -32.49 6.36 0.04
CA LYS A 140 -32.83 7.52 -0.80
C LYS A 140 -33.12 7.16 -2.26
N ALA A 141 -32.39 6.18 -2.82
CA ALA A 141 -32.63 5.46 -4.06
C ALA A 141 -31.40 4.58 -4.32
N PHE A 142 -31.56 3.25 -4.39
CA PHE A 142 -30.43 2.33 -4.56
C PHE A 142 -30.38 1.79 -5.99
N ASP A 143 -29.43 2.26 -6.79
CA ASP A 143 -29.16 1.69 -8.11
C ASP A 143 -28.35 0.39 -7.97
N THR A 144 -29.05 -0.73 -8.07
CA THR A 144 -28.46 -2.06 -7.93
C THR A 144 -27.51 -2.39 -9.08
N SER A 145 -27.73 -1.83 -10.27
CA SER A 145 -26.91 -2.09 -11.45
C SER A 145 -25.57 -1.37 -11.37
N ALA A 146 -25.58 -0.08 -11.01
CA ALA A 146 -24.37 0.69 -10.77
C ALA A 146 -23.55 0.09 -9.62
N PHE A 147 -24.22 -0.33 -8.53
CA PHE A 147 -23.56 -0.99 -7.41
C PHE A 147 -22.86 -2.30 -7.83
N ALA A 148 -23.50 -3.11 -8.66
CA ALA A 148 -22.93 -4.36 -9.17
C ALA A 148 -21.67 -4.12 -10.03
N LEU A 149 -21.67 -3.07 -10.87
CA LEU A 149 -20.53 -2.68 -11.69
C LEU A 149 -19.32 -2.25 -10.84
N VAL A 150 -19.53 -1.35 -9.88
CA VAL A 150 -18.48 -0.89 -8.95
C VAL A 150 -17.91 -2.06 -8.15
N LYS A 151 -18.76 -2.98 -7.72
CA LYS A 151 -18.33 -4.21 -7.03
C LYS A 151 -17.47 -5.09 -7.92
N ALA A 152 -17.88 -5.30 -9.17
CA ALA A 152 -17.15 -6.13 -10.13
C ALA A 152 -15.76 -5.54 -10.43
N GLU A 153 -15.67 -4.22 -10.63
CA GLU A 153 -14.41 -3.52 -10.84
C GLU A 153 -13.46 -3.67 -9.64
N ARG A 154 -13.95 -3.46 -8.42
CA ARG A 154 -13.17 -3.63 -7.20
C ARG A 154 -12.66 -5.07 -7.05
N ASP A 155 -13.53 -6.05 -7.31
CA ASP A 155 -13.17 -7.47 -7.21
C ASP A 155 -12.12 -7.85 -8.26
N ALA A 156 -12.20 -7.30 -9.47
CA ALA A 156 -11.19 -7.47 -10.53
C ALA A 156 -9.84 -6.87 -10.14
N LEU A 157 -9.81 -5.64 -9.61
CA LEU A 157 -8.58 -4.98 -9.15
C LEU A 157 -7.94 -5.75 -8.00
N ARG A 158 -8.70 -6.12 -6.97
CA ARG A 158 -8.18 -6.90 -5.84
C ARG A 158 -7.61 -8.24 -6.28
N ARG A 159 -8.27 -8.90 -7.23
CA ARG A 159 -7.77 -10.14 -7.81
C ARG A 159 -6.44 -9.90 -8.51
N ALA A 160 -6.37 -8.91 -9.40
CA ALA A 160 -5.16 -8.61 -10.16
C ALA A 160 -3.97 -8.27 -9.25
N ILE A 161 -4.20 -7.49 -8.18
CA ILE A 161 -3.18 -7.15 -7.18
C ILE A 161 -2.69 -8.44 -6.51
N LYS A 162 -3.62 -9.26 -6.02
CA LYS A 162 -3.29 -10.51 -5.32
C LYS A 162 -2.57 -11.53 -6.19
N THR A 163 -2.89 -11.60 -7.48
CA THR A 163 -2.27 -12.54 -8.42
C THR A 163 -1.02 -11.98 -9.10
N GLY A 164 -0.66 -10.71 -8.85
CA GLY A 164 0.46 -10.04 -9.51
C GLY A 164 0.24 -9.76 -11.00
N THR A 165 -1.00 -9.90 -11.50
CA THR A 165 -1.31 -9.69 -12.92
C THR A 165 -1.48 -8.21 -13.27
N ILE A 166 -1.46 -7.31 -12.27
CA ILE A 166 -1.49 -5.85 -12.47
C ILE A 166 -0.35 -5.31 -13.35
N TRP A 167 0.73 -6.07 -13.54
CA TRP A 167 1.87 -5.69 -14.38
C TRP A 167 1.93 -6.41 -15.73
N GLU A 168 1.00 -7.34 -16.02
CA GLU A 168 1.04 -8.15 -17.24
C GLU A 168 0.66 -7.35 -18.50
N ASP A 169 -0.21 -6.35 -18.39
CA ASP A 169 -0.57 -5.46 -19.51
C ASP A 169 0.62 -4.60 -19.98
N SER A 170 1.60 -4.32 -19.12
CA SER A 170 2.76 -3.49 -19.44
C SER A 170 3.89 -4.27 -20.14
N ALA A 171 3.80 -5.60 -20.21
CA ALA A 171 4.83 -6.47 -20.80
C ALA A 171 4.58 -6.80 -22.28
N SER A 172 3.44 -6.37 -22.83
CA SER A 172 3.08 -6.54 -24.25
C SER A 172 3.12 -5.20 -24.97
N SER A 173 4.31 -4.63 -25.19
CA SER A 173 4.57 -3.56 -26.17
C SER A 173 6.05 -3.47 -26.48
#